data_AF-A0A2M7PC77-F1
#
_entry.id   AF-A0A2M7PC77-F1
#
_cell.length_a   1.000
_cell.length_b   1.000
_cell.length_c   1.000
_cell.angle_alpha   90.00
_cell.angle_beta   90.00
_cell.angle_gamma   90.00
#
_symmetry.space_group_name_H-M   'P 1'
#
loop_
_entity.id
_entity.type
_entity.pdbx_description
1 polymer ?
#
loop_
_entity_poly.entity_id
_entity_poly.type
_entity_poly.pdbx_seq_one_letter_code
_entity_poly.pdbx_strand_id
1 'polypeptide(L)'
;MSKTRINISLDQDLADFAKIFAAENRTSVADVITQYLLSLKRRVEGQSTEKILSHPAFGKAMEEAQAKLRNGTAQWHSYDEVFGD
;
A
#
# COMPACT_ATOMS: atom_id res chain seq x y z
N MET A 1 0.73 -15.99 -6.01
CA MET A 1 0.48 -15.38 -4.67
C MET A 1 0.09 -16.48 -3.71
N SER A 2 0.82 -16.64 -2.60
CA SER A 2 0.46 -17.57 -1.53
C SER A 2 -0.85 -17.13 -0.88
N LYS A 3 -1.84 -18.03 -0.81
CA LYS A 3 -3.10 -17.76 -0.11
C LYS A 3 -2.93 -18.14 1.36
N THR A 4 -3.16 -17.20 2.26
CA THR A 4 -3.18 -17.44 3.72
C THR A 4 -4.63 -17.58 4.18
N ARG A 5 -4.92 -18.56 5.03
CA ARG A 5 -6.25 -18.77 5.61
C ARG A 5 -6.41 -17.92 6.87
N ILE A 6 -7.54 -17.21 6.98
CA ILE A 6 -7.98 -16.50 8.18
C ILE A 6 -9.30 -17.13 8.62
N ASN A 7 -9.39 -17.55 9.88
CA ASN A 7 -10.63 -18.06 10.47
C ASN A 7 -11.25 -16.95 11.33
N ILE A 8 -12.52 -16.63 11.09
CA ILE A 8 -13.25 -15.55 11.76
C ILE A 8 -14.57 -16.13 12.26
N SER A 9 -14.85 -15.93 13.55
CA SER A 9 -16.18 -16.21 14.11
C SER A 9 -17.07 -14.99 13.89
N LEU A 10 -18.27 -15.22 13.36
CA LEU A 10 -19.29 -14.21 13.13
C LEU A 10 -20.58 -14.67 13.80
N ASP A 11 -21.41 -13.71 14.17
CA ASP A 11 -22.80 -13.99 14.50
C ASP A 11 -23.50 -14.67 13.31
N GLN A 12 -24.41 -15.60 13.60
CA GLN A 12 -25.07 -16.41 12.58
C GLN A 12 -25.87 -15.56 11.59
N ASP A 13 -26.62 -14.57 12.08
CA ASP A 13 -27.46 -13.71 11.24
C ASP A 13 -26.57 -12.86 10.31
N LEU A 14 -25.44 -12.38 10.84
CA LEU A 14 -24.47 -11.63 10.05
C LEU A 14 -23.78 -12.51 8.99
N ALA A 15 -23.47 -13.77 9.32
CA ALA A 15 -22.87 -14.70 8.38
C ALA A 15 -23.84 -15.04 7.23
N ASP A 16 -25.12 -15.19 7.52
CA ASP A 16 -26.13 -15.48 6.51
C ASP A 16 -26.42 -14.26 5.63
N PHE A 17 -26.50 -13.07 6.23
CA PHE A 17 -26.55 -11.82 5.48
C PHE A 17 -25.35 -11.67 4.53
N ALA A 18 -24.13 -11.90 5.01
CA ALA A 18 -22.93 -11.76 4.21
C ALA A 18 -22.92 -12.72 2.99
N LYS A 19 -23.43 -13.95 3.16
CA LYS A 19 -23.57 -14.91 2.05
C LYS A 19 -24.57 -14.43 1.01
N ILE A 20 -25.75 -13.94 1.44
CA ILE A 20 -26.79 -13.43 0.54
C ILE A 20 -26.24 -12.23 -0.24
N PHE A 21 -25.67 -11.26 0.46
CA PHE A 21 -25.07 -10.07 -0.15
C PHE A 21 -24.01 -10.45 -1.19
N ALA A 22 -23.11 -11.39 -0.85
CA ALA A 22 -22.08 -11.83 -1.77
C ALA A 22 -22.67 -12.50 -3.02
N ALA A 23 -23.68 -13.36 -2.85
CA ALA A 23 -24.34 -14.04 -3.95
C ALA A 23 -25.06 -13.05 -4.91
N GLU A 24 -25.79 -12.08 -4.37
CA GLU A 24 -26.46 -11.04 -5.16
C GLU A 24 -25.48 -10.23 -6.01
N ASN A 25 -24.28 -9.97 -5.47
CA ASN A 25 -23.23 -9.23 -6.14
C ASN A 25 -22.26 -10.13 -6.95
N ARG A 26 -22.60 -11.41 -7.15
CA ARG A 26 -21.78 -12.41 -7.88
C ARG A 26 -20.33 -12.46 -7.39
N THR A 27 -20.15 -12.38 -6.08
CA THR A 27 -18.86 -12.40 -5.40
C THR A 27 -18.88 -13.41 -4.25
N SER A 28 -17.79 -13.51 -3.49
CA SER A 28 -17.70 -14.34 -2.30
C SER A 28 -17.48 -13.49 -1.05
N VAL A 29 -17.88 -14.01 0.12
CA VAL A 29 -17.59 -13.36 1.41
C VAL A 29 -16.08 -13.14 1.59
N ALA A 30 -15.26 -14.08 1.13
CA ALA A 30 -13.81 -13.96 1.16
C ALA A 30 -13.32 -12.78 0.32
N ASP A 31 -13.89 -12.56 -0.87
CA ASP A 31 -13.53 -11.43 -1.74
C ASP A 31 -13.94 -10.10 -1.13
N VAL A 32 -15.15 -10.01 -0.56
CA VAL A 32 -15.63 -8.80 0.14
C VAL A 32 -14.68 -8.44 1.29
N ILE A 33 -14.34 -9.41 2.15
CA ILE A 33 -13.40 -9.20 3.26
C ILE A 33 -12.02 -8.82 2.74
N THR A 34 -11.54 -9.48 1.68
CA THR A 34 -10.25 -9.17 1.06
C THR A 34 -10.21 -7.73 0.57
N GLN A 35 -11.24 -7.27 -0.15
CA GLN A 35 -11.28 -5.89 -0.65
C GLN A 35 -11.39 -4.86 0.47
N TYR A 36 -12.14 -5.16 1.52
CA TYR A 36 -12.22 -4.31 2.71
C TYR A 36 -10.84 -4.16 3.38
N LEU A 37 -10.16 -5.28 3.65
CA LEU A 37 -8.82 -5.27 4.26
C LEU A 37 -7.78 -4.59 3.36
N LEU A 38 -7.85 -4.77 2.04
CA LEU A 38 -6.98 -4.06 1.08
C LEU A 38 -7.22 -2.54 1.12
N SER A 39 -8.48 -2.12 1.24
CA SER A 39 -8.83 -0.70 1.32
C SER A 39 -8.28 -0.07 2.61
N LEU A 40 -8.38 -0.79 3.74
CA LEU A 40 -7.78 -0.36 5.01
C LEU A 40 -6.26 -0.27 4.93
N LYS A 41 -5.61 -1.30 4.38
CA LYS A 41 -4.15 -1.32 4.18
C LYS A 41 -3.68 -0.11 3.38
N ARG A 42 -4.31 0.13 2.22
CA ARG A 42 -3.98 1.27 1.35
C ARG A 42 -4.14 2.61 2.04
N ARG A 43 -5.17 2.76 2.88
CA ARG A 43 -5.37 4.00 3.66
C ARG A 43 -4.23 4.24 4.65
N VAL A 44 -3.83 3.21 5.40
CA VAL A 44 -2.72 3.30 6.38
C VAL A 44 -1.38 3.56 5.68
N GLU A 45 -1.14 2.87 4.56
CA GLU A 45 0.05 3.11 3.73
C GLU A 45 0.04 4.53 3.13
N GLY A 46 -1.12 5.02 2.69
CA GLY A 46 -1.30 6.39 2.20
C GLY A 46 -0.97 7.43 3.27
N GLN A 47 -1.44 7.25 4.50
CA GLN A 47 -1.12 8.13 5.64
C GLN A 47 0.39 8.14 5.95
N SER A 48 1.03 6.97 5.89
CA SER A 48 2.47 6.85 6.09
C SER A 48 3.24 7.57 4.98
N THR A 49 2.78 7.43 3.74
CA THR A 49 3.36 8.11 2.57
C THR A 49 3.19 9.62 2.66
N GLU A 50 2.00 10.10 3.04
CA GLU A 50 1.73 11.54 3.23
C GLU A 50 2.66 12.16 4.28
N LYS A 51 2.95 11.44 5.37
CA LYS A 51 3.92 11.89 6.38
C LYS A 51 5.34 12.03 5.83
N ILE A 52 5.77 11.14 4.93
CA ILE A 52 7.08 11.20 4.29
C ILE A 52 7.13 12.36 3.30
N LEU A 53 6.11 12.48 2.44
CA LEU A 53 6.05 13.51 1.40
C LEU A 53 5.92 14.94 1.98
N SER A 54 5.27 15.08 3.13
CA SER A 54 5.14 16.36 3.85
C SER A 54 6.39 16.73 4.66
N HIS A 55 7.36 15.83 4.80
CA HIS A 55 8.56 16.11 5.59
C HIS A 55 9.47 17.12 4.84
N PRO A 56 9.89 18.24 5.46
CA PRO A 56 10.70 19.26 4.80
C PRO A 56 12.01 18.75 4.21
N ALA A 57 12.63 17.74 4.85
CA ALA A 57 13.85 17.13 4.32
C ALA A 57 13.61 16.38 3.00
N PHE A 58 12.43 15.80 2.80
CA PHE A 58 12.07 15.14 1.54
C PHE A 58 11.93 16.19 0.42
N GLY A 59 11.23 17.29 0.69
CA GLY A 59 11.10 18.41 -0.25
C GLY A 59 12.46 18.99 -0.66
N LYS A 60 13.34 19.26 0.32
CA LYS A 60 14.71 19.75 0.07
C LYS A 60 15.53 18.78 -0.76
N ALA A 61 15.53 17.49 -0.41
CA ALA A 61 16.27 16.47 -1.16
C ALA A 61 15.78 16.36 -2.62
N MET A 62 14.47 16.49 -2.84
CA MET A 62 13.88 16.52 -4.18
C MET A 62 14.31 17.75 -4.97
N GLU A 63 14.27 18.94 -4.39
CA GLU A 63 14.74 20.18 -5.03
C GLU A 63 16.22 20.10 -5.42
N GLU A 64 17.06 19.58 -4.52
CA GLU A 64 18.48 19.36 -4.77
C GLU A 64 18.73 18.36 -5.90
N ALA A 65 18.01 17.24 -5.90
CA ALA A 65 18.09 16.25 -6.97
C ALA A 65 17.65 16.85 -8.32
N GLN A 66 16.56 17.62 -8.33
CA GLN A 66 16.05 18.28 -9.53
C GLN A 66 17.04 19.31 -10.07
N ALA A 67 17.68 20.08 -9.18
CA ALA A 67 18.73 21.03 -9.56
C ALA A 67 19.94 20.32 -10.19
N LYS A 68 20.41 19.22 -9.58
CA LYS A 68 21.52 18.39 -10.11
C LYS A 68 21.21 17.77 -11.47
N LEU A 69 19.96 17.36 -11.70
CA LEU A 69 19.54 16.85 -13.01
C LEU A 69 19.49 17.97 -14.05
N ARG A 70 18.94 19.14 -13.71
CA ARG A 70 18.82 20.28 -14.63
C ARG A 70 20.16 20.87 -15.05
N ASN A 71 21.12 20.94 -14.13
CA ASN A 71 22.44 21.50 -14.39
C ASN A 71 23.45 20.44 -14.92
N GLY A 72 23.01 19.19 -15.09
CA GLY A 72 23.86 18.11 -15.61
C GLY A 72 24.95 17.63 -14.65
N THR A 73 24.85 17.93 -13.35
CA THR A 73 25.84 17.52 -12.34
C THR A 73 25.47 16.23 -11.61
N ALA A 74 24.33 15.63 -11.95
CA ALA A 74 23.91 14.34 -11.40
C ALA A 74 24.87 13.22 -11.83
N GLN A 75 25.30 12.41 -10.87
CA GLN A 75 26.09 11.21 -11.09
C GLN A 75 25.22 9.97 -10.89
N TRP A 76 25.37 9.01 -11.78
CA TRP A 76 24.75 7.70 -11.65
C TRP A 76 25.73 6.76 -10.96
N HIS A 77 25.26 6.06 -9.95
CA HIS A 77 26.02 5.06 -9.23
C HIS A 77 25.32 3.71 -9.38
N SER A 78 26.12 2.65 -9.47
CA SER A 78 25.65 1.27 -9.37
C SER A 78 25.22 0.94 -7.94
N TYR A 79 24.49 -0.16 -7.79
CA TYR A 79 24.03 -0.60 -6.46
C TYR A 79 25.22 -0.85 -5.52
N ASP A 80 26.24 -1.56 -6.00
CA ASP A 80 27.41 -1.93 -5.21
C ASP A 80 28.25 -0.69 -4.81
N GLU A 81 28.29 0.36 -5.63
CA GLU A 81 28.97 1.61 -5.29
C GLU A 81 28.29 2.40 -4.16
N VAL A 82 26.98 2.25 -3.97
CA VAL A 82 26.20 2.99 -2.97
C VAL A 82 25.95 2.15 -1.71
N PHE A 83 25.80 0.83 -1.87
CA PHE A 83 25.33 -0.07 -0.82
C PHE A 83 26.20 -1.32 -0.63
N GLY A 84 27.29 -1.47 -1.39
CA GLY A 84 28.32 -2.45 -1.08
C GLY A 84 29.06 -2.04 0.20
N ASP A 85 29.44 -3.04 1.01
CA ASP A 85 30.11 -2.86 2.30
C ASP A 85 31.38 -1.98 2.22
#